data_AF-A0A2V5TGX5-F1
#
_entry.id   AF-A0A2V5TGX5-F1
#
_cell.length_a   1.000
_cell.length_b   1.000
_cell.length_c   1.000
_cell.angle_alpha   90.00
_cell.angle_beta   90.00
_cell.angle_gamma   90.00
#
_symmetry.space_group_name_H-M   'P 1'
#
loop_
_entity.id
_entity.type
_entity.pdbx_description
1 polymer ?
#
loop_
_entity_poly.entity_id
_entity_poly.type
_entity_poly.pdbx_seq_one_letter_code
_entity_poly.pdbx_strand_id
1 'polypeptide(L)'
;MNIGRGLNTTAHARFRLWCTLVACALLAQFRQSHLAAAVANPKRDPIDQPFRRAPMAESSRSIVIPLATNLHLAFDAQLLRTHTVWTGARLNLLGPPYTGQKSPFLCNFNGQTLWGNPPVFPWRIGRRAQKDPFERPESARFEGTSTKGGAITLMYELAMEQGKAVQIFEAPRREMIGNMAAVVRRFQISPCDQDLFYLANAAMNQGWLLGDLKSAMTVQMNAGYLTLILRGNGPLEWAPNQQEVDYPVLLQTEKDGKGPDSAVKTNRVVGMESRAWLRIPPHTKELSFEVVTLASSERIASETLNRIAGAAVAPANMSSVTSAEKDSKAPRVKAFAGDAAAARRESGDEFYRIEHFPLPREIDLLVGGMDWLSNGDLVICTWPGEVYVVQNAQGAVEGAAYRRFARGLNEPLGLKVVHDRIYVAQKCELTRLTDTDGNGEADLYEAINADWGFTGNYHSYTFGPVVDPNNDFYLFLTGQHGRW
;
A
#
# COMPACT_ATOMS: atom_id res chain seq x y z
N MET A 1 28.13 56.36 39.63
CA MET A 1 29.59 56.32 39.79
C MET A 1 30.08 55.07 39.08
N ASN A 2 30.89 55.27 38.05
CA ASN A 2 31.38 54.23 37.14
C ASN A 2 32.69 53.69 37.71
N ILE A 3 32.80 52.40 38.03
CA ILE A 3 34.09 51.73 38.16
C ILE A 3 33.94 50.32 37.58
N GLY A 4 34.76 50.02 36.57
CA GLY A 4 34.64 48.84 35.74
C GLY A 4 35.69 47.76 35.98
N ARG A 5 35.56 46.74 35.13
CA ARG A 5 36.51 45.71 34.66
C ARG A 5 37.04 44.67 35.65
N GLY A 6 36.63 43.44 35.36
CA GLY A 6 37.39 42.21 35.61
C GLY A 6 36.83 41.09 34.74
N LEU A 7 37.41 40.87 33.56
CA LEU A 7 37.19 39.67 32.77
C LEU A 7 37.61 38.44 33.59
N ASN A 8 36.74 37.42 33.66
CA ASN A 8 37.18 36.04 33.83
C ASN A 8 36.33 35.13 32.92
N THR A 9 36.90 34.90 31.75
CA THR A 9 36.50 33.93 30.74
C THR A 9 36.77 32.52 31.22
N THR A 10 35.83 31.90 31.95
CA THR A 10 35.82 30.42 32.16
C THR A 10 34.45 29.85 32.59
N ALA A 11 33.36 30.62 32.52
CA ALA A 11 32.04 30.18 33.00
C ALA A 11 31.00 29.87 31.91
N HIS A 12 31.34 29.97 30.61
CA HIS A 12 30.42 29.66 29.50
C HIS A 12 30.72 28.32 28.78
N ALA A 13 31.65 27.52 29.30
CA ALA A 13 32.05 26.23 28.70
C ALA A 13 31.63 24.99 29.52
N ARG A 14 30.87 25.15 30.62
CA ARG A 14 30.47 24.03 31.49
C ARG A 14 28.96 23.87 31.73
N PHE A 15 28.13 24.54 30.92
CA PHE A 15 26.68 24.33 30.89
C PHE A 15 26.15 23.80 29.54
N ARG A 16 27.05 23.44 28.61
CA ARG A 16 26.75 22.80 27.31
C ARG A 16 27.24 21.35 27.20
N LEU A 17 27.63 20.76 28.32
CA LEU A 17 28.07 19.38 28.43
C LEU A 17 27.22 18.73 29.51
N TRP A 18 25.95 18.42 29.22
CA TRP A 18 25.07 17.48 29.96
C TRP A 18 23.64 17.35 29.35
N CYS A 19 23.51 17.49 28.02
CA CYS A 19 22.29 17.08 27.28
C CYS A 19 22.58 16.21 26.05
N THR A 20 23.80 15.72 25.89
CA THR A 20 24.19 14.85 24.78
C THR A 20 24.51 13.50 25.36
N LEU A 21 23.50 12.63 25.55
CA LEU A 21 23.64 11.17 25.73
C LEU A 21 22.29 10.44 25.94
N VAL A 22 21.22 10.76 25.19
CA VAL A 22 20.12 9.81 24.92
C VAL A 22 19.51 10.14 23.55
N ALA A 23 20.21 9.82 22.46
CA ALA A 23 19.64 9.88 21.11
C ALA A 23 20.36 8.87 20.20
N CYS A 24 20.61 7.67 20.72
CA CYS A 24 21.06 6.55 19.92
C CYS A 24 20.00 5.45 20.01
N ALA A 25 19.63 4.93 18.84
CA ALA A 25 18.84 3.71 18.65
C ALA A 25 17.30 3.83 18.66
N LEU A 26 16.65 4.71 17.87
CA LEU A 26 15.17 4.80 17.91
C LEU A 26 14.41 4.72 16.57
N LEU A 27 14.96 4.18 15.49
CA LEU A 27 14.15 3.95 14.26
C LEU A 27 14.07 2.49 13.80
N ALA A 28 15.17 1.73 13.83
CA ALA A 28 15.11 0.30 13.52
C ALA A 28 14.54 -0.53 14.68
N GLN A 29 14.95 -0.26 15.92
CA GLN A 29 14.44 -0.96 17.12
C GLN A 29 13.05 -0.48 17.56
N PHE A 30 12.64 0.74 17.19
CA PHE A 30 11.30 1.27 17.52
C PHE A 30 10.20 0.76 16.61
N ARG A 31 10.54 0.27 15.41
CA ARG A 31 9.59 -0.43 14.55
C ARG A 31 9.15 -1.78 15.12
N GLN A 32 9.92 -2.39 16.03
CA GLN A 32 9.61 -3.71 16.60
C GLN A 32 8.97 -3.66 18.00
N SER A 33 9.24 -2.67 18.84
CA SER A 33 8.83 -2.67 20.25
C SER A 33 7.38 -2.28 20.54
N HIS A 34 6.59 -1.94 19.51
CA HIS A 34 5.19 -1.51 19.66
C HIS A 34 4.21 -2.19 18.71
N LEU A 35 4.60 -3.29 18.07
CA LEU A 35 3.62 -4.19 17.47
C LEU A 35 2.76 -4.72 18.62
N ALA A 36 1.44 -4.59 18.50
CA ALA A 36 0.45 -5.06 19.48
C ALA A 36 0.82 -6.43 20.06
N ALA A 37 0.39 -6.69 21.31
CA ALA A 37 0.61 -7.97 22.00
C ALA A 37 0.49 -9.15 21.03
N ALA A 38 1.48 -10.05 21.04
CA ALA A 38 1.54 -11.16 20.10
C ALA A 38 0.21 -11.94 20.13
N VAL A 39 -0.57 -11.82 19.07
CA VAL A 39 -1.78 -12.64 18.89
C VAL A 39 -1.31 -14.05 18.62
N ALA A 40 -1.75 -15.01 19.43
CA ALA A 40 -1.47 -16.42 19.17
C ALA A 40 -2.17 -16.83 17.87
N ASN A 41 -1.40 -17.28 16.87
CA ASN A 41 -1.86 -17.75 15.57
C ASN A 41 -2.75 -16.74 14.79
N PRO A 42 -2.20 -15.61 14.32
CA PRO A 42 -2.96 -14.65 13.54
C PRO A 42 -3.41 -15.24 12.20
N LYS A 43 -4.62 -14.86 11.74
CA LYS A 43 -5.09 -15.19 10.39
C LYS A 43 -4.19 -14.49 9.37
N ARG A 44 -3.88 -15.18 8.28
CA ARG A 44 -3.05 -14.67 7.19
C ARG A 44 -3.66 -15.04 5.86
N ASP A 45 -3.42 -14.21 4.86
CA ASP A 45 -3.88 -14.47 3.51
C ASP A 45 -3.26 -15.74 2.91
N PRO A 46 -4.02 -16.49 2.08
CA PRO A 46 -3.51 -17.66 1.37
C PRO A 46 -2.40 -17.27 0.38
N ILE A 47 -1.57 -18.24 -0.01
CA ILE A 47 -0.33 -17.97 -0.77
C ILE A 47 -0.58 -17.26 -2.12
N ASP A 48 -1.74 -17.49 -2.71
CA ASP A 48 -2.17 -16.96 -4.00
C ASP A 48 -2.83 -15.57 -3.89
N GLN A 49 -3.00 -15.00 -2.68
CA GLN A 49 -3.51 -13.64 -2.52
C GLN A 49 -2.50 -12.62 -3.09
N PRO A 50 -2.88 -11.82 -4.11
CA PRO A 50 -1.93 -10.98 -4.84
C PRO A 50 -1.61 -9.67 -4.11
N PHE A 51 -2.57 -9.13 -3.34
CA PHE A 51 -2.37 -8.00 -2.43
C PHE A 51 -3.43 -8.00 -1.32
N ARG A 52 -3.22 -7.19 -0.29
CA ARG A 52 -4.20 -6.93 0.78
C ARG A 52 -4.22 -5.46 1.16
N ARG A 53 -5.39 -4.84 1.09
CA ARG A 53 -5.68 -3.55 1.73
C ARG A 53 -5.96 -3.81 3.20
N ALA A 54 -5.15 -3.24 4.09
CA ALA A 54 -5.33 -3.38 5.53
C ALA A 54 -4.68 -2.22 6.26
N PRO A 55 -5.25 -1.72 7.36
CA PRO A 55 -4.64 -0.66 8.13
C PRO A 55 -3.42 -1.19 8.91
N MET A 56 -2.31 -0.48 8.83
CA MET A 56 -1.06 -0.74 9.57
C MET A 56 -0.70 0.48 10.42
N ALA A 57 0.22 0.31 11.37
CA ALA A 57 0.66 1.41 12.24
C ALA A 57 1.22 2.61 11.46
N GLU A 58 1.98 2.38 10.39
CA GLU A 58 2.64 3.41 9.57
C GLU A 58 1.72 4.07 8.52
N SER A 59 0.61 3.42 8.17
CA SER A 59 -0.44 3.96 7.30
C SER A 59 -1.71 3.15 7.49
N SER A 60 -2.83 3.85 7.66
CA SER A 60 -4.16 3.24 7.67
C SER A 60 -4.60 2.78 6.27
N ARG A 61 -3.97 3.30 5.21
CA ARG A 61 -4.30 3.04 3.81
C ARG A 61 -3.22 2.18 3.14
N SER A 62 -2.74 1.16 3.85
CA SER A 62 -1.70 0.28 3.33
C SER A 62 -2.24 -0.73 2.30
N ILE A 63 -1.46 -0.92 1.24
CA ILE A 63 -1.56 -2.01 0.26
C ILE A 63 -0.35 -2.91 0.50
N VAL A 64 -0.59 -4.11 1.02
CA VAL A 64 0.44 -5.10 1.27
C VAL A 64 0.54 -6.05 0.09
N ILE A 65 1.74 -6.17 -0.46
CA ILE A 65 2.07 -6.97 -1.64
C ILE A 65 3.08 -8.05 -1.23
N PRO A 66 2.69 -9.34 -1.19
CA PRO A 66 3.62 -10.44 -0.98
C PRO A 66 4.49 -10.63 -2.23
N LEU A 67 5.80 -10.39 -2.13
CA LEU A 67 6.76 -10.56 -3.23
C LEU A 67 7.36 -11.98 -3.26
N ALA A 68 7.33 -12.66 -2.11
CA ALA A 68 7.61 -14.09 -1.95
C ALA A 68 6.96 -14.59 -0.65
N THR A 69 7.11 -15.88 -0.35
CA THR A 69 6.65 -16.47 0.92
C THR A 69 7.21 -15.74 2.14
N ASN A 70 8.45 -15.23 2.04
CA ASN A 70 9.18 -14.60 3.13
C ASN A 70 9.61 -13.15 2.86
N LEU A 71 9.06 -12.47 1.86
CA LEU A 71 9.41 -11.09 1.51
C LEU A 71 8.16 -10.33 1.09
N HIS A 72 7.92 -9.19 1.74
CA HIS A 72 6.68 -8.43 1.57
C HIS A 72 6.98 -6.93 1.56
N LEU A 73 6.14 -6.19 0.83
CA LEU A 73 6.18 -4.74 0.73
C LEU A 73 4.82 -4.17 1.11
N ALA A 74 4.81 -3.07 1.86
CA ALA A 74 3.60 -2.30 2.16
C ALA A 74 3.71 -0.88 1.60
N PHE A 75 2.75 -0.52 0.76
CA PHE A 75 2.61 0.77 0.11
C PHE A 75 1.50 1.59 0.74
N ASP A 76 1.77 2.86 1.00
CA ASP A 76 0.85 3.82 1.59
C ASP A 76 0.11 4.54 0.46
N ALA A 77 -1.14 4.17 0.21
CA ALA A 77 -1.96 4.78 -0.85
C ALA A 77 -2.33 6.24 -0.54
N GLN A 78 -2.18 6.71 0.70
CA GLN A 78 -2.41 8.11 1.04
C GLN A 78 -1.25 8.98 0.60
N LEU A 79 -0.01 8.60 0.92
CA LEU A 79 1.20 9.37 0.61
C LEU A 79 1.91 8.94 -0.67
N LEU A 80 1.42 7.90 -1.35
CA LEU A 80 2.01 7.34 -2.57
C LEU A 80 3.46 6.84 -2.40
N ARG A 81 3.75 6.17 -1.28
CA ARG A 81 5.10 5.73 -0.91
C ARG A 81 5.14 4.27 -0.46
N THR A 82 6.26 3.57 -0.72
CA THR A 82 6.56 2.34 0.02
C THR A 82 6.94 2.69 1.46
N HIS A 83 6.16 2.28 2.46
CA HIS A 83 6.42 2.65 3.86
C HIS A 83 7.22 1.58 4.63
N THR A 84 7.01 0.29 4.32
CA THR A 84 7.67 -0.81 5.02
C THR A 84 7.95 -1.99 4.09
N VAL A 85 9.16 -2.55 4.19
CA VAL A 85 9.54 -3.83 3.59
C VAL A 85 10.09 -4.73 4.67
N TRP A 86 9.64 -5.99 4.72
CA TRP A 86 10.10 -6.95 5.72
C TRP A 86 10.32 -8.33 5.14
N THR A 87 11.16 -9.09 5.83
CA THR A 87 11.29 -10.53 5.65
C THR A 87 10.66 -11.27 6.82
N GLY A 88 10.03 -12.41 6.54
CA GLY A 88 9.31 -13.20 7.53
C GLY A 88 7.92 -13.58 7.06
N ALA A 89 7.02 -13.85 7.99
CA ALA A 89 5.68 -14.27 7.65
C ALA A 89 4.88 -13.15 6.96
N ARG A 90 3.81 -13.55 6.27
CA ARG A 90 2.80 -12.64 5.71
C ARG A 90 2.16 -11.79 6.82
N LEU A 91 1.49 -10.72 6.39
CA LEU A 91 0.74 -9.83 7.26
C LEU A 91 -0.20 -10.63 8.17
N ASN A 92 -0.15 -10.35 9.46
CA ASN A 92 -1.09 -10.81 10.46
C ASN A 92 -2.35 -9.95 10.32
N LEU A 93 -3.45 -10.56 9.87
CA LEU A 93 -4.75 -9.92 9.75
C LEU A 93 -5.44 -9.90 11.12
N LEU A 94 -5.82 -8.71 11.54
CA LEU A 94 -6.33 -8.40 12.88
C LEU A 94 -7.66 -7.65 12.76
N GLY A 95 -8.47 -7.69 13.82
CA GLY A 95 -9.82 -7.14 13.83
C GLY A 95 -10.91 -8.20 13.68
N PRO A 96 -12.19 -7.81 13.82
CA PRO A 96 -13.29 -8.77 13.90
C PRO A 96 -13.47 -9.74 12.73
N PRO A 97 -13.32 -9.35 11.43
CA PRO A 97 -13.50 -10.31 10.34
C PRO A 97 -12.41 -11.40 10.30
N TYR A 98 -11.34 -11.24 11.07
CA TYR A 98 -10.20 -12.15 11.06
C TYR A 98 -9.99 -12.89 12.37
N THR A 99 -10.21 -12.22 13.50
CA THR A 99 -9.92 -12.72 14.85
C THR A 99 -11.16 -12.75 15.75
N GLY A 100 -12.29 -12.21 15.31
CA GLY A 100 -13.48 -12.02 16.13
C GLY A 100 -13.33 -10.94 17.23
N GLN A 101 -12.18 -10.30 17.35
CA GLN A 101 -11.88 -9.31 18.38
C GLN A 101 -11.85 -7.90 17.79
N LYS A 102 -12.35 -6.91 18.55
CA LYS A 102 -12.29 -5.49 18.16
C LYS A 102 -10.89 -4.89 18.28
N SER A 103 -10.06 -5.47 19.15
CA SER A 103 -8.67 -5.11 19.37
C SER A 103 -7.85 -6.39 19.62
N PRO A 104 -6.66 -6.54 19.01
CA PRO A 104 -6.10 -5.61 18.04
C PRO A 104 -6.77 -5.64 16.67
N PHE A 105 -6.72 -4.50 15.99
CA PHE A 105 -7.27 -4.16 14.69
C PHE A 105 -6.18 -3.74 13.69
N LEU A 106 -5.18 -2.96 14.14
CA LEU A 106 -4.08 -2.57 13.26
C LEU A 106 -3.22 -3.77 12.91
N CYS A 107 -3.23 -4.15 11.64
CA CYS A 107 -2.51 -5.30 11.13
C CYS A 107 -1.00 -5.11 11.30
N ASN A 108 -0.32 -6.20 11.63
CA ASN A 108 1.11 -6.21 11.92
C ASN A 108 1.79 -7.43 11.26
N PHE A 109 3.07 -7.66 11.53
CA PHE A 109 3.78 -8.81 10.95
C PHE A 109 4.82 -9.35 11.92
N ASN A 110 5.12 -10.64 11.77
CA ASN A 110 6.23 -11.30 12.46
C ASN A 110 7.40 -11.39 11.49
N GLY A 111 8.48 -10.69 11.78
CA GLY A 111 9.63 -10.67 10.89
C GLY A 111 10.61 -9.52 11.18
N GLN A 112 11.62 -9.44 10.34
CA GLN A 112 12.60 -8.36 10.38
C GLN A 112 12.24 -7.33 9.31
N THR A 113 12.04 -6.08 9.72
CA THR A 113 11.99 -4.96 8.77
C THR A 113 13.36 -4.83 8.10
N LEU A 114 13.38 -4.90 6.77
CA LEU A 114 14.59 -4.71 5.97
C LEU A 114 14.86 -3.21 5.79
N TRP A 115 13.82 -2.45 5.47
CA TRP A 115 13.87 -1.00 5.32
C TRP A 115 12.45 -0.41 5.25
N GLY A 116 12.36 0.92 5.27
CA GLY A 116 11.15 1.67 5.02
C GLY A 116 11.48 3.13 4.74
N ASN A 117 10.44 3.92 4.46
CA ASN A 117 10.60 5.35 4.18
C ASN A 117 9.94 6.23 5.25
N PRO A 118 10.37 7.49 5.36
CA PRO A 118 9.70 8.48 6.20
C PRO A 118 8.29 8.79 5.65
N PRO A 119 7.37 9.29 6.49
CA PRO A 119 6.00 9.67 6.10
C PRO A 119 5.97 10.98 5.30
N VAL A 120 6.76 11.02 4.24
CA VAL A 120 6.90 12.16 3.33
C VAL A 120 6.33 11.75 1.98
N PHE A 121 5.54 12.63 1.37
CA PHE A 121 5.12 12.49 -0.01
C PHE A 121 6.37 12.40 -0.91
N PRO A 122 6.59 11.33 -1.70
CA PRO A 122 7.90 11.06 -2.28
C PRO A 122 8.17 11.77 -3.60
N TRP A 123 7.19 12.47 -4.18
CA TRP A 123 7.32 13.10 -5.50
C TRP A 123 7.47 14.62 -5.43
N ARG A 124 8.27 15.21 -6.34
CA ARG A 124 8.32 16.65 -6.61
C ARG A 124 8.34 16.89 -8.11
N ILE A 125 7.71 17.99 -8.54
CA ILE A 125 7.67 18.46 -9.92
C ILE A 125 8.51 19.73 -10.04
N GLY A 126 9.34 19.82 -11.08
CA GLY A 126 10.19 20.95 -11.44
C GLY A 126 11.42 21.15 -10.55
N ARG A 127 11.23 21.17 -9.22
CA ARG A 127 12.30 21.40 -8.24
C ARG A 127 12.07 20.64 -6.94
N ARG A 128 13.15 20.34 -6.22
CA ARG A 128 13.04 19.85 -4.84
C ARG A 128 12.49 20.95 -3.93
N ALA A 129 11.43 20.64 -3.20
CA ALA A 129 10.86 21.55 -2.21
C ALA A 129 11.85 21.80 -1.07
N GLN A 130 11.85 23.01 -0.51
CA GLN A 130 12.67 23.35 0.66
C GLN A 130 12.16 22.69 1.95
N LYS A 131 10.87 22.33 1.99
CA LYS A 131 10.22 21.64 3.10
C LYS A 131 9.53 20.39 2.58
N ASP A 132 9.50 19.36 3.42
CA ASP A 132 8.82 18.13 3.10
C ASP A 132 7.31 18.22 3.30
N PRO A 133 6.50 17.77 2.34
CA PRO A 133 5.09 17.52 2.54
C PRO A 133 4.92 16.20 3.30
N PHE A 134 4.34 16.28 4.49
CA PHE A 134 3.91 15.12 5.29
C PHE A 134 2.45 14.74 5.04
N GLU A 135 1.81 15.47 4.12
CA GLU A 135 0.50 15.19 3.56
C GLU A 135 0.63 15.11 2.04
N ARG A 136 -0.24 14.32 1.39
CA ARG A 136 -0.29 14.27 -0.07
C ARG A 136 -0.89 15.58 -0.58
N PRO A 137 -0.26 16.27 -1.54
CA PRO A 137 -0.88 17.45 -2.14
C PRO A 137 -2.15 17.06 -2.91
N GLU A 138 -3.13 17.96 -2.98
CA GLU A 138 -4.35 17.76 -3.80
C GLU A 138 -4.02 17.44 -5.26
N SER A 139 -2.89 17.96 -5.75
CA SER A 139 -2.36 17.71 -7.10
C SER A 139 -1.74 16.33 -7.28
N ALA A 140 -1.97 15.36 -6.40
CA ALA A 140 -1.52 13.99 -6.58
C ALA A 140 -2.63 13.06 -6.14
N ARG A 141 -2.88 11.95 -6.84
CA ARG A 141 -4.00 11.04 -6.49
C ARG A 141 -3.61 9.60 -6.72
N PHE A 142 -4.07 8.73 -5.82
CA PHE A 142 -4.01 7.29 -6.04
C PHE A 142 -5.17 6.89 -6.96
N GLU A 143 -4.88 6.30 -8.11
CA GLU A 143 -5.88 5.94 -9.11
C GLU A 143 -6.34 4.49 -8.98
N GLY A 144 -5.50 3.59 -8.44
CA GLY A 144 -5.91 2.21 -8.27
C GLY A 144 -4.79 1.18 -8.23
N THR A 145 -5.20 -0.07 -8.29
CA THR A 145 -4.31 -1.24 -8.38
C THR A 145 -4.74 -2.12 -9.55
N SER A 146 -3.79 -2.61 -10.32
CA SER A 146 -4.04 -3.65 -11.32
C SER A 146 -3.29 -4.94 -10.94
N THR A 147 -3.92 -6.09 -11.19
CA THR A 147 -3.32 -7.42 -11.08
C THR A 147 -3.11 -8.06 -12.46
N LYS A 148 -3.33 -7.29 -13.54
CA LYS A 148 -3.26 -7.78 -14.92
C LYS A 148 -1.88 -8.34 -15.26
N GLY A 149 -1.85 -9.46 -15.98
CA GLY A 149 -0.61 -10.17 -16.29
C GLY A 149 0.07 -10.82 -15.07
N GLY A 150 -0.64 -10.95 -13.94
CA GLY A 150 -0.16 -11.60 -12.72
C GLY A 150 0.82 -10.75 -11.89
N ALA A 151 1.08 -9.50 -12.28
CA ALA A 151 1.89 -8.56 -11.53
C ALA A 151 0.99 -7.51 -10.87
N ILE A 152 1.35 -7.10 -9.64
CA ILE A 152 0.71 -5.94 -9.03
C ILE A 152 1.30 -4.67 -9.62
N THR A 153 0.43 -3.81 -10.16
CA THR A 153 0.79 -2.46 -10.58
C THR A 153 -0.02 -1.45 -9.76
N LEU A 154 0.69 -0.59 -9.04
CA LEU A 154 0.12 0.55 -8.32
C LEU A 154 0.01 1.72 -9.31
N MET A 155 -1.15 2.33 -9.39
CA MET A 155 -1.43 3.42 -10.32
C MET A 155 -1.71 4.70 -9.54
N TYR A 156 -1.01 5.77 -9.89
CA TYR A 156 -1.23 7.07 -9.30
C TYR A 156 -0.80 8.18 -10.25
N GLU A 157 -1.36 9.36 -10.06
CA GLU A 157 -1.11 10.52 -10.90
C GLU A 157 -0.60 11.72 -10.10
N LEU A 158 0.16 12.56 -10.79
CA LEU A 158 0.61 13.87 -10.33
C LEU A 158 0.03 14.92 -11.28
N ALA A 159 -0.97 15.66 -10.84
CA ALA A 159 -1.49 16.81 -11.56
C ALA A 159 -0.42 17.91 -11.66
N MET A 160 -0.38 18.54 -12.83
CA MET A 160 0.51 19.65 -13.16
C MET A 160 -0.29 20.95 -13.10
N GLU A 161 0.34 22.07 -12.73
CA GLU A 161 -0.32 23.39 -12.77
C GLU A 161 -0.78 23.76 -14.20
N GLN A 162 -0.03 23.32 -15.20
CA GLN A 162 -0.34 23.45 -16.62
C GLN A 162 0.04 22.15 -17.34
N GLY A 163 -0.79 21.69 -18.28
CA GLY A 163 -0.53 20.49 -19.06
C GLY A 163 -1.28 19.25 -18.56
N LYS A 164 -0.89 18.08 -19.07
CA LYS A 164 -1.49 16.79 -18.68
C LYS A 164 -0.90 16.31 -17.36
N ALA A 165 -1.72 15.67 -16.53
CA ALA A 165 -1.23 14.98 -15.35
C ALA A 165 -0.21 13.91 -15.73
N VAL A 166 0.82 13.74 -14.90
CA VAL A 166 1.82 12.70 -15.05
C VAL A 166 1.28 11.42 -14.43
N GLN A 167 1.03 10.41 -15.26
CA GLN A 167 0.64 9.08 -14.83
C GLN A 167 1.88 8.28 -14.44
N ILE A 168 1.80 7.55 -13.33
CA ILE A 168 2.89 6.73 -12.80
C ILE A 168 2.35 5.34 -12.46
N PHE A 169 2.96 4.33 -13.06
CA PHE A 169 2.73 2.93 -12.74
C PHE A 169 3.96 2.34 -12.05
N GLU A 170 3.77 1.87 -10.82
CA GLU A 170 4.80 1.23 -10.00
C GLU A 170 4.49 -0.26 -9.82
N ALA A 171 5.33 -1.12 -10.37
CA ALA A 171 5.19 -2.57 -10.27
C ALA A 171 6.33 -3.15 -9.42
N PRO A 172 6.10 -3.42 -8.11
CA PRO A 172 7.08 -4.08 -7.27
C PRO A 172 7.14 -5.58 -7.56
N ARG A 173 8.35 -6.13 -7.60
CA ARG A 173 8.60 -7.58 -7.70
C ARG A 173 9.82 -7.98 -6.87
N ARG A 174 9.94 -9.28 -6.64
CA ARG A 174 11.21 -9.87 -6.18
C ARG A 174 12.10 -10.20 -7.36
N GLU A 175 13.39 -9.95 -7.21
CA GLU A 175 14.42 -10.51 -8.08
C GLU A 175 15.50 -11.19 -7.22
N MET A 176 15.96 -12.37 -7.63
CA MET A 176 17.08 -13.05 -6.96
C MET A 176 18.40 -12.60 -7.56
N ILE A 177 19.30 -12.13 -6.70
CA ILE A 177 20.65 -11.69 -7.05
C ILE A 177 21.60 -12.60 -6.27
N GLY A 178 22.00 -13.70 -6.91
CA GLY A 178 22.63 -14.82 -6.20
C GLY A 178 21.66 -15.42 -5.19
N ASN A 179 22.06 -15.44 -3.91
CA ASN A 179 21.22 -15.89 -2.80
C ASN A 179 20.42 -14.74 -2.13
N MET A 180 20.58 -13.50 -2.57
CA MET A 180 19.90 -12.34 -1.99
C MET A 180 18.61 -12.05 -2.73
N ALA A 181 17.54 -11.74 -1.99
CA ALA A 181 16.28 -11.29 -2.57
C ALA A 181 16.25 -9.76 -2.60
N ALA A 182 16.26 -9.18 -3.80
CA ALA A 182 16.08 -7.76 -4.00
C ALA A 182 14.59 -7.42 -4.19
N VAL A 183 14.20 -6.25 -3.69
CA VAL A 183 12.93 -5.63 -4.06
C VAL A 183 13.20 -4.72 -5.25
N VAL A 184 12.59 -5.05 -6.39
CA VAL A 184 12.67 -4.23 -7.60
C VAL A 184 11.36 -3.50 -7.78
N ARG A 185 11.40 -2.17 -7.75
CA ARG A 185 10.26 -1.32 -8.13
C ARG A 185 10.47 -0.84 -9.55
N ARG A 186 9.66 -1.34 -10.49
CA ARG A 186 9.66 -0.86 -11.87
C ARG A 186 8.68 0.30 -11.99
N PHE A 187 9.13 1.41 -12.53
CA PHE A 187 8.33 2.60 -12.78
C PHE A 187 8.10 2.74 -14.28
N GLN A 188 6.87 3.05 -14.66
CA GLN A 188 6.51 3.52 -15.99
C GLN A 188 5.83 4.87 -15.83
N ILE A 189 6.34 5.89 -16.53
CA ILE A 189 5.91 7.28 -16.36
C ILE A 189 5.50 7.84 -17.72
N SER A 190 4.36 8.52 -17.77
CA SER A 190 3.90 9.24 -18.96
C SER A 190 4.80 10.44 -19.26
N PRO A 191 4.81 10.96 -20.51
CA PRO A 191 5.58 12.15 -20.85
C PRO A 191 5.41 13.32 -19.87
N CYS A 192 6.52 14.01 -19.58
CA CYS A 192 6.57 15.17 -18.68
C CYS A 192 7.59 16.18 -19.23
N ASP A 193 7.24 17.46 -19.25
CA ASP A 193 8.11 18.54 -19.72
C ASP A 193 8.95 19.17 -18.59
N GLN A 194 8.80 18.69 -17.36
CA GLN A 194 9.53 19.15 -16.18
C GLN A 194 10.37 18.03 -15.56
N ASP A 195 11.40 18.42 -14.82
CA ASP A 195 12.13 17.50 -13.95
C ASP A 195 11.16 16.91 -12.91
N LEU A 196 11.20 15.59 -12.73
CA LEU A 196 10.55 14.92 -11.60
C LEU A 196 11.63 14.47 -10.61
N PHE A 197 11.33 14.56 -9.33
CA PHE A 197 12.16 14.01 -8.27
C PHE A 197 11.38 12.97 -7.47
N TYR A 198 11.97 11.79 -7.28
CA TYR A 198 11.40 10.71 -6.51
C TYR A 198 12.30 10.35 -5.32
N LEU A 199 11.76 10.35 -4.11
CA LEU A 199 12.44 9.85 -2.92
C LEU A 199 12.35 8.32 -2.91
N ALA A 200 13.37 7.65 -3.41
CA ALA A 200 13.40 6.20 -3.48
C ALA A 200 13.50 5.56 -2.09
N ASN A 201 14.47 6.03 -1.30
CA ASN A 201 14.78 5.56 0.05
C ASN A 201 15.35 6.68 0.93
N ALA A 202 15.19 6.57 2.25
CA ALA A 202 15.93 7.38 3.22
C ALA A 202 16.51 6.52 4.35
N ALA A 203 17.59 7.01 4.96
CA ALA A 203 18.29 6.35 6.06
C ALA A 203 18.80 7.39 7.07
N MET A 204 18.71 7.07 8.36
CA MET A 204 19.12 7.98 9.43
C MET A 204 20.56 7.79 9.85
N ASN A 205 21.21 8.90 10.19
CA ASN A 205 22.54 9.04 10.78
C ASN A 205 23.68 8.40 9.97
N GLN A 206 23.45 8.12 8.69
CA GLN A 206 24.37 7.40 7.81
C GLN A 206 24.34 8.05 6.43
N GLY A 207 25.49 8.26 5.79
CA GLY A 207 25.60 8.87 4.46
C GLY A 207 25.46 7.83 3.33
N TRP A 208 24.87 8.22 2.20
CA TRP A 208 24.94 7.42 0.98
C TRP A 208 26.37 7.44 0.44
N LEU A 209 26.98 6.28 0.36
CA LEU A 209 28.27 6.06 -0.27
C LEU A 209 28.04 5.75 -1.75
N LEU A 210 28.40 6.70 -2.61
CA LEU A 210 28.49 6.48 -4.04
C LEU A 210 29.78 5.67 -4.29
N GLY A 211 29.65 4.50 -4.90
CA GLY A 211 30.80 3.75 -5.42
C GLY A 211 31.25 4.30 -6.77
N ASP A 212 32.14 3.58 -7.45
CA ASP A 212 32.59 3.93 -8.80
C ASP A 212 31.45 3.91 -9.83
N LEU A 213 30.40 3.13 -9.56
CA LEU A 213 29.22 3.01 -10.39
C LEU A 213 28.19 4.08 -10.05
N LYS A 214 28.03 5.10 -10.91
CA LYS A 214 27.08 6.21 -10.71
C LYS A 214 25.62 5.80 -10.53
N SER A 215 25.22 4.63 -11.07
CA SER A 215 23.86 4.11 -10.95
C SER A 215 23.62 3.36 -9.63
N ALA A 216 24.63 3.18 -8.78
CA ALA A 216 24.51 2.49 -7.51
C ALA A 216 24.95 3.36 -6.32
N MET A 217 24.24 3.22 -5.20
CA MET A 217 24.60 3.82 -3.92
C MET A 217 24.36 2.84 -2.79
N THR A 218 25.18 2.90 -1.75
CA THR A 218 25.04 2.04 -0.58
C THR A 218 25.07 2.89 0.68
N VAL A 219 24.19 2.58 1.62
CA VAL A 219 24.23 3.16 2.98
C VAL A 219 24.42 2.03 3.99
N GLN A 220 25.24 2.28 5.00
CA GLN A 220 25.38 1.36 6.12
C GLN A 220 24.11 1.46 6.99
N MET A 221 23.56 0.31 7.37
CA MET A 221 22.44 0.21 8.29
C MET A 221 22.94 -0.40 9.61
N ASN A 222 22.13 -0.34 10.67
CA ASN A 222 22.49 -0.98 11.95
C ASN A 222 22.78 -2.49 11.81
N ALA A 223 22.12 -3.15 10.85
CA ALA A 223 22.24 -4.58 10.59
C ALA A 223 22.68 -4.84 9.14
N GLY A 224 23.83 -4.28 8.74
CA GLY A 224 24.44 -4.52 7.43
C GLY A 224 24.38 -3.29 6.52
N TYR A 225 23.90 -3.48 5.29
CA TYR A 225 23.91 -2.47 4.24
C TYR A 225 22.59 -2.46 3.48
N LEU A 226 22.22 -1.28 2.99
CA LEU A 226 21.16 -1.10 2.02
C LEU A 226 21.76 -0.53 0.75
N THR A 227 21.60 -1.24 -0.37
CA THR A 227 22.14 -0.86 -1.67
C THR A 227 20.99 -0.57 -2.63
N LEU A 228 21.03 0.60 -3.25
CA LEU A 228 20.12 1.02 -4.32
C LEU A 228 20.84 0.98 -5.65
N ILE A 229 20.19 0.42 -6.67
CA ILE A 229 20.73 0.34 -8.02
C ILE A 229 19.63 0.79 -8.97
N LEU A 230 19.99 1.74 -9.83
CA LEU A 230 19.14 2.31 -10.86
C LEU A 230 19.39 1.57 -12.17
N ARG A 231 18.32 1.06 -12.79
CA ARG A 231 18.34 0.48 -14.14
C ARG A 231 17.41 1.26 -15.04
N GLY A 232 17.75 1.40 -16.31
CA GLY A 232 16.86 2.03 -17.29
C GLY A 232 17.64 2.78 -18.36
N ASN A 233 16.95 3.08 -19.45
CA ASN A 233 17.49 3.87 -20.55
C ASN A 233 17.06 5.33 -20.37
N GLY A 234 18.02 6.25 -20.27
CA GLY A 234 17.74 7.69 -20.17
C GLY A 234 18.72 8.42 -19.25
N PRO A 235 18.66 9.77 -19.19
CA PRO A 235 19.52 10.60 -18.34
C PRO A 235 19.07 10.58 -16.86
N LEU A 236 18.76 9.39 -16.33
CA LEU A 236 18.35 9.22 -14.94
C LEU A 236 19.56 9.37 -14.03
N GLU A 237 19.45 10.17 -12.97
CA GLU A 237 20.56 10.40 -12.06
C GLU A 237 20.14 10.39 -10.60
N TRP A 238 20.97 9.78 -9.77
CA TRP A 238 20.87 9.93 -8.33
C TRP A 238 21.29 11.35 -7.93
N ALA A 239 20.44 12.02 -7.16
CA ALA A 239 20.67 13.34 -6.61
C ALA A 239 20.59 13.31 -5.06
N PRO A 240 21.35 12.44 -4.37
CA PRO A 240 21.20 12.24 -2.94
C PRO A 240 21.53 13.53 -2.17
N ASN A 241 20.88 13.73 -1.04
CA ASN A 241 21.25 14.78 -0.10
C ASN A 241 21.22 14.25 1.32
N GLN A 242 21.86 14.99 2.21
CA GLN A 242 21.77 14.80 3.64
C GLN A 242 21.18 16.08 4.23
N GLN A 243 20.24 15.94 5.16
CA GLN A 243 19.58 17.08 5.79
C GLN A 243 19.24 16.77 7.24
N GLU A 244 19.30 17.81 8.07
CA GLU A 244 18.73 17.73 9.41
C GLU A 244 17.21 17.66 9.29
N VAL A 245 16.62 16.72 10.02
CA VAL A 245 15.19 16.48 10.02
C VAL A 245 14.64 16.61 11.42
N ASP A 246 13.43 17.15 11.50
CA ASP A 246 12.62 17.21 12.69
C ASP A 246 11.15 17.11 12.25
N TYR A 247 10.59 15.91 12.34
CA TYR A 247 9.21 15.69 11.91
C TYR A 247 8.47 14.67 12.78
N PRO A 248 7.13 14.80 12.88
CA PRO A 248 6.31 13.80 13.54
C PRO A 248 6.16 12.56 12.65
N VAL A 249 6.19 11.38 13.27
CA VAL A 249 5.70 10.13 12.69
C VAL A 249 4.43 9.78 13.43
N LEU A 250 3.30 9.93 12.74
CA LEU A 250 2.00 9.56 13.26
C LEU A 250 1.84 8.05 13.12
N LEU A 251 1.99 7.34 14.22
CA LEU A 251 1.69 5.92 14.28
C LEU A 251 0.26 5.73 14.74
N GLN A 252 -0.51 4.98 13.95
CA GLN A 252 -1.77 4.45 14.43
C GLN A 252 -1.47 3.48 15.56
N THR A 253 -2.15 3.67 16.68
CA THR A 253 -2.06 2.80 17.86
C THR A 253 -3.44 2.55 18.42
N GLU A 254 -3.57 1.52 19.24
CA GLU A 254 -4.79 1.27 20.00
C GLU A 254 -4.58 1.74 21.42
N LYS A 255 -5.60 2.39 21.99
CA LYS A 255 -5.51 2.96 23.33
C LYS A 255 -5.41 1.84 24.37
N ASP A 256 -4.31 1.82 25.12
CA ASP A 256 -4.04 0.97 26.29
C ASP A 256 -4.25 -0.56 26.11
N GLY A 257 -4.32 -1.06 24.87
CA GLY A 257 -4.69 -2.45 24.56
C GLY A 257 -6.07 -2.85 25.11
N LYS A 258 -6.91 -1.87 25.48
CA LYS A 258 -8.20 -2.05 26.16
C LYS A 258 -9.23 -1.12 25.53
N GLY A 259 -10.18 -1.72 24.80
CA GLY A 259 -11.31 -1.01 24.20
C GLY A 259 -11.13 -0.74 22.70
N PRO A 260 -12.19 -0.26 22.03
CA PRO A 260 -12.21 -0.13 20.58
C PRO A 260 -11.63 1.21 20.07
N ASP A 261 -11.14 2.06 20.96
CA ASP A 261 -10.66 3.40 20.62
C ASP A 261 -9.23 3.35 20.09
N SER A 262 -9.01 3.91 18.90
CA SER A 262 -7.67 4.18 18.39
C SER A 262 -7.10 5.47 18.98
N ALA A 263 -5.78 5.51 19.15
CA ALA A 263 -5.02 6.70 19.47
C ALA A 263 -3.94 6.90 18.40
N VAL A 264 -3.64 8.14 18.05
CA VAL A 264 -2.48 8.44 17.23
C VAL A 264 -1.31 8.70 18.16
N LYS A 265 -0.32 7.78 18.17
CA LYS A 265 0.95 8.03 18.86
C LYS A 265 1.82 8.85 17.93
N THR A 266 2.10 10.08 18.34
CA THR A 266 3.07 10.92 17.63
C THR A 266 4.46 10.62 18.15
N ASN A 267 5.25 9.92 17.34
CA ASN A 267 6.69 9.86 17.53
C ASN A 267 7.33 11.07 16.86
N ARG A 268 8.55 11.42 17.27
CA ARG A 268 9.32 12.50 16.65
C ARG A 268 10.64 11.94 16.15
N VAL A 269 10.94 12.19 14.88
CA VAL A 269 12.24 11.85 14.28
C VAL A 269 13.07 13.10 14.24
N VAL A 270 14.19 13.09 14.96
CA VAL A 270 15.16 14.17 14.99
C VAL A 270 16.54 13.61 14.69
N GLY A 271 17.28 14.25 13.81
CA GLY A 271 18.66 13.90 13.50
C GLY A 271 19.02 14.16 12.05
N MET A 272 20.08 13.51 11.60
CA MET A 272 20.57 13.70 10.24
C MET A 272 20.04 12.58 9.33
N GLU A 273 19.27 12.91 8.31
CA GLU A 273 18.69 11.94 7.37
C GLU A 273 19.36 12.05 5.99
N SER A 274 19.79 10.92 5.46
CA SER A 274 20.27 10.81 4.08
C SER A 274 19.18 10.29 3.18
N ARG A 275 18.98 10.96 2.06
CA ARG A 275 17.86 10.72 1.14
C ARG A 275 18.36 10.42 -0.25
N ALA A 276 17.94 9.27 -0.77
CA ALA A 276 18.20 8.85 -2.13
C ALA A 276 17.12 9.42 -3.05
N TRP A 277 17.29 10.68 -3.45
CA TRP A 277 16.47 11.26 -4.49
C TRP A 277 16.94 10.79 -5.86
N LEU A 278 16.01 10.35 -6.69
CA LEU A 278 16.20 10.12 -8.12
C LEU A 278 15.67 11.35 -8.86
N ARG A 279 16.48 11.92 -9.75
CA ARG A 279 16.04 12.92 -10.72
C ARG A 279 15.69 12.22 -12.03
N ILE A 280 14.54 12.57 -12.57
CA ILE A 280 13.99 12.07 -13.83
C ILE A 280 13.80 13.29 -14.74
N PRO A 281 14.67 13.50 -15.73
CA PRO A 281 14.57 14.68 -16.59
C PRO A 281 13.30 14.71 -17.46
N PRO A 282 12.96 15.89 -18.02
CA PRO A 282 11.91 16.01 -19.01
C PRO A 282 12.05 14.98 -20.13
N HIS A 283 10.93 14.39 -20.54
CA HIS A 283 10.87 13.32 -21.53
C HIS A 283 9.56 13.37 -22.32
N THR A 284 9.66 13.18 -23.64
CA THR A 284 8.53 13.29 -24.57
C THR A 284 7.84 11.96 -24.88
N LYS A 285 8.41 10.85 -24.43
CA LYS A 285 7.89 9.48 -24.61
C LYS A 285 7.72 8.83 -23.25
N GLU A 286 6.85 7.82 -23.15
CA GLU A 286 6.76 7.00 -21.94
C GLU A 286 8.15 6.47 -21.53
N LEU A 287 8.47 6.59 -20.25
CA LEU A 287 9.76 6.22 -19.68
C LEU A 287 9.60 5.02 -18.76
N SER A 288 10.50 4.05 -18.85
CA SER A 288 10.53 2.86 -17.98
C SER A 288 11.91 2.74 -17.32
N PHE A 289 11.93 2.58 -16.00
CA PHE A 289 13.14 2.38 -15.21
C PHE A 289 12.87 1.51 -13.98
N GLU A 290 13.91 1.05 -13.32
CA GLU A 290 13.80 0.26 -12.10
C GLU A 290 14.68 0.83 -11.00
N VAL A 291 14.13 0.84 -9.79
CA VAL A 291 14.89 1.01 -8.55
C VAL A 291 14.99 -0.35 -7.88
N VAL A 292 16.18 -0.94 -7.90
CA VAL A 292 16.51 -2.17 -7.19
C VAL A 292 16.99 -1.80 -5.80
N THR A 293 16.37 -2.36 -4.77
CA THR A 293 16.74 -2.16 -3.37
C THR A 293 17.10 -3.50 -2.74
N LEU A 294 18.33 -3.60 -2.25
CA LEU A 294 18.89 -4.83 -1.70
C LEU A 294 19.42 -4.58 -0.28
N ALA A 295 18.91 -5.35 0.68
CA ALA A 295 19.44 -5.41 2.04
C ALA A 295 20.41 -6.60 2.14
N SER A 296 21.61 -6.37 2.64
CA SER A 296 22.67 -7.38 2.75
C SER A 296 23.47 -7.23 4.03
N SER A 297 24.05 -8.31 4.53
CA SER A 297 24.98 -8.27 5.68
C SER A 297 26.30 -7.58 5.32
N GLU A 298 26.71 -7.67 4.07
CA GLU A 298 27.98 -7.15 3.55
C GLU A 298 27.76 -6.20 2.37
N ARG A 299 28.78 -5.39 2.05
CA ARG A 299 28.74 -4.54 0.85
C ARG A 299 28.75 -5.41 -0.40
N ILE A 300 27.97 -5.00 -1.40
CA ILE A 300 27.92 -5.71 -2.68
C ILE A 300 29.18 -5.38 -3.49
N ALA A 301 29.86 -6.41 -3.97
CA ALA A 301 31.06 -6.24 -4.80
C ALA A 301 30.75 -5.51 -6.12
N SER A 302 31.66 -4.65 -6.57
CA SER A 302 31.48 -3.80 -7.76
C SER A 302 31.14 -4.58 -9.03
N GLU A 303 31.71 -5.77 -9.24
CA GLU A 303 31.39 -6.63 -10.38
C GLU A 303 29.91 -7.06 -10.37
N THR A 304 29.40 -7.41 -9.19
CA THR A 304 27.99 -7.77 -9.01
C THR A 304 27.09 -6.55 -9.19
N LEU A 305 27.48 -5.36 -8.69
CA LEU A 305 26.76 -4.10 -8.95
C LEU A 305 26.64 -3.80 -10.45
N ASN A 306 27.76 -3.89 -11.19
CA ASN A 306 27.77 -3.66 -12.64
C ASN A 306 26.84 -4.61 -13.39
N ARG A 307 26.86 -5.90 -13.02
CA ARG A 307 25.96 -6.91 -13.60
C ARG A 307 24.49 -6.58 -13.34
N ILE A 308 24.15 -6.20 -12.12
CA ILE A 308 22.78 -5.84 -11.73
C ILE A 308 22.34 -4.57 -12.48
N ALA A 309 23.18 -3.54 -12.52
CA ALA A 309 22.86 -2.27 -13.18
C ALA A 309 22.74 -2.37 -14.70
N GLY A 310 23.50 -3.29 -15.32
CA GLY A 310 23.45 -3.56 -16.77
C GLY A 310 22.26 -4.42 -17.22
N ALA A 311 21.40 -4.87 -16.31
CA ALA A 311 20.22 -5.66 -16.67
C ALA A 311 19.23 -4.81 -17.49
N ALA A 312 18.72 -5.38 -18.58
CA ALA A 312 17.78 -4.70 -19.47
C ALA A 312 16.44 -4.41 -18.76
N VAL A 313 15.91 -3.22 -18.97
CA VAL A 313 14.57 -2.83 -18.52
C VAL A 313 13.62 -2.89 -19.71
N ALA A 314 12.51 -3.61 -19.56
CA ALA A 314 11.49 -3.69 -20.60
C ALA A 314 10.93 -2.28 -20.93
N PRO A 315 10.57 -2.02 -22.20
CA PRO A 315 10.02 -0.72 -22.60
C PRO A 315 8.71 -0.42 -21.85
N ALA A 316 8.39 0.86 -21.72
CA ALA A 316 7.12 1.28 -21.16
C ALA A 316 5.96 0.79 -22.05
N ASN A 317 4.90 0.32 -21.40
CA ASN A 317 3.64 -0.09 -21.98
C ASN A 317 2.54 0.22 -20.95
N MET A 318 2.21 1.50 -20.80
CA MET A 318 1.20 1.92 -19.83
C MET A 318 -0.20 1.44 -20.21
N SER A 319 -0.53 1.33 -21.51
CA SER A 319 -1.84 0.80 -21.91
C SER A 319 -2.08 -0.65 -21.48
N SER A 320 -1.04 -1.44 -21.16
CA SER A 320 -1.18 -2.85 -20.75
C SER A 320 -2.07 -3.09 -19.53
N VAL A 321 -2.17 -2.14 -18.59
CA VAL A 321 -2.96 -2.30 -17.36
C VAL A 321 -4.42 -1.89 -17.52
N THR A 322 -4.75 -1.14 -18.56
CA THR A 322 -6.11 -0.65 -18.85
C THR A 322 -6.68 -1.19 -20.16
N SER A 323 -5.90 -1.93 -20.95
CA SER A 323 -6.35 -2.45 -22.24
C SER A 323 -7.46 -3.47 -22.05
N ALA A 324 -8.41 -3.53 -22.98
CA ALA A 324 -9.41 -4.60 -23.03
C ALA A 324 -8.88 -5.88 -23.71
N GLU A 325 -7.55 -5.99 -23.89
CA GLU A 325 -6.95 -7.13 -24.55
C GLU A 325 -7.14 -8.38 -23.69
N LYS A 326 -7.77 -9.39 -24.29
CA LYS A 326 -8.02 -10.68 -23.66
C LYS A 326 -6.72 -11.44 -23.49
N ASP A 327 -6.42 -11.85 -22.27
CA ASP A 327 -5.35 -12.80 -22.01
C ASP A 327 -5.90 -14.22 -22.13
N SER A 328 -5.78 -14.80 -23.32
CA SER A 328 -6.22 -16.19 -23.58
C SER A 328 -5.46 -17.23 -22.76
N LYS A 329 -4.37 -16.85 -22.08
CA LYS A 329 -3.60 -17.71 -21.18
C LYS A 329 -4.00 -17.52 -19.71
N ALA A 330 -4.81 -16.52 -19.37
CA ALA A 330 -5.31 -16.35 -18.02
C ALA A 330 -6.14 -17.59 -17.63
N PRO A 331 -5.80 -18.28 -16.53
CA PRO A 331 -6.56 -19.44 -16.09
C PRO A 331 -7.98 -19.00 -15.75
N ARG A 332 -8.99 -19.75 -16.23
CA ARG A 332 -10.37 -19.48 -15.87
C ARG A 332 -10.54 -19.56 -14.36
N VAL A 333 -11.24 -18.58 -13.82
CA VAL A 333 -11.48 -18.45 -12.39
C VAL A 333 -12.34 -19.61 -11.90
N LYS A 334 -11.94 -20.22 -10.78
CA LYS A 334 -12.69 -21.32 -10.17
C LYS A 334 -14.05 -20.80 -9.67
N ALA A 335 -15.12 -21.43 -10.14
CA ALA A 335 -16.44 -21.33 -9.52
C ALA A 335 -16.58 -22.41 -8.44
N PHE A 336 -17.19 -22.06 -7.33
CA PHE A 336 -17.49 -22.94 -6.21
C PHE A 336 -18.98 -23.30 -6.27
N ALA A 337 -19.28 -24.59 -6.36
CA ALA A 337 -20.65 -25.06 -6.19
C ALA A 337 -21.04 -24.98 -4.71
N GLY A 338 -22.31 -24.74 -4.43
CA GLY A 338 -22.81 -24.79 -3.07
C GLY A 338 -22.68 -26.17 -2.43
N ASP A 339 -22.56 -26.23 -1.10
CA ASP A 339 -22.52 -27.51 -0.37
C ASP A 339 -23.84 -28.25 -0.53
N ALA A 340 -23.82 -29.37 -1.26
CA ALA A 340 -24.99 -30.22 -1.47
C ALA A 340 -25.55 -30.80 -0.16
N ALA A 341 -24.75 -30.88 0.90
CA ALA A 341 -25.16 -31.36 2.22
C ALA A 341 -25.73 -30.26 3.13
N ALA A 342 -25.76 -29.00 2.68
CA ALA A 342 -26.32 -27.90 3.48
C ALA A 342 -27.80 -28.15 3.79
N ALA A 343 -28.16 -28.06 5.07
CA ALA A 343 -29.52 -28.29 5.54
C ALA A 343 -30.46 -27.23 4.94
N ARG A 344 -31.52 -27.71 4.26
CA ARG A 344 -32.49 -26.86 3.60
C ARG A 344 -33.68 -26.64 4.52
N ARG A 345 -34.05 -25.39 4.73
CA ARG A 345 -35.33 -25.04 5.34
C ARG A 345 -36.11 -24.21 4.35
N GLU A 346 -37.15 -24.81 3.77
CA GLU A 346 -38.22 -23.97 3.25
C GLU A 346 -38.76 -23.15 4.42
N SER A 347 -38.75 -21.84 4.24
CA SER A 347 -39.17 -20.87 5.24
C SER A 347 -39.84 -19.71 4.52
N GLY A 348 -40.59 -18.91 5.25
CA GLY A 348 -41.54 -17.95 4.68
C GLY A 348 -42.93 -18.13 5.25
N ASP A 349 -43.88 -17.41 4.69
CA ASP A 349 -45.30 -17.47 5.02
C ASP A 349 -46.15 -17.26 3.76
N GLU A 350 -47.42 -16.86 3.90
CA GLU A 350 -48.31 -16.61 2.78
C GLU A 350 -47.95 -15.36 1.94
N PHE A 351 -47.13 -14.44 2.46
CA PHE A 351 -46.75 -13.19 1.82
C PHE A 351 -45.35 -13.22 1.21
N TYR A 352 -44.46 -14.09 1.69
CA TYR A 352 -43.10 -14.20 1.16
C TYR A 352 -42.51 -15.61 1.28
N ARG A 353 -41.57 -15.91 0.37
CA ARG A 353 -40.75 -17.13 0.40
C ARG A 353 -39.32 -16.77 0.79
N ILE A 354 -38.70 -17.59 1.63
CA ILE A 354 -37.27 -17.55 1.92
C ILE A 354 -36.60 -18.73 1.23
N GLU A 355 -35.63 -18.40 0.39
CA GLU A 355 -34.76 -19.36 -0.28
C GLU A 355 -33.37 -19.37 0.37
N HIS A 356 -32.82 -20.56 0.58
CA HIS A 356 -31.51 -20.74 1.21
C HIS A 356 -30.52 -21.23 0.16
N PHE A 357 -29.61 -20.35 -0.24
CA PHE A 357 -28.55 -20.73 -1.17
C PHE A 357 -27.56 -21.68 -0.48
N PRO A 358 -27.15 -22.78 -1.13
CA PRO A 358 -26.13 -23.66 -0.58
C PRO A 358 -24.79 -22.92 -0.61
N LEU A 359 -24.19 -22.70 0.55
CA LEU A 359 -22.91 -22.00 0.66
C LEU A 359 -21.74 -22.97 0.46
N PRO A 360 -20.72 -22.63 -0.34
CA PRO A 360 -19.52 -23.43 -0.43
C PRO A 360 -18.76 -23.40 0.90
N ARG A 361 -18.20 -24.53 1.33
CA ARG A 361 -17.48 -24.64 2.62
C ARG A 361 -16.22 -23.78 2.68
N GLU A 362 -15.68 -23.44 1.52
CA GLU A 362 -14.47 -22.65 1.36
C GLU A 362 -14.71 -21.14 1.51
N ILE A 363 -15.97 -20.69 1.59
CA ILE A 363 -16.31 -19.27 1.62
C ILE A 363 -16.89 -18.91 3.00
N ASP A 364 -16.26 -17.92 3.64
CA ASP A 364 -16.78 -17.28 4.85
C ASP A 364 -17.65 -16.07 4.45
N LEU A 365 -18.95 -16.33 4.29
CA LEU A 365 -19.94 -15.35 3.79
C LEU A 365 -20.40 -14.40 4.90
N LEU A 366 -19.49 -13.54 5.33
CA LEU A 366 -19.81 -12.35 6.13
C LEU A 366 -20.27 -11.23 5.19
N VAL A 367 -21.46 -11.37 4.59
CA VAL A 367 -21.93 -10.46 3.52
C VAL A 367 -22.06 -9.03 4.05
N GLY A 368 -21.34 -8.09 3.41
CA GLY A 368 -21.38 -6.66 3.69
C GLY A 368 -22.32 -5.88 2.77
N GLY A 369 -22.65 -6.44 1.59
CA GLY A 369 -23.63 -5.88 0.67
C GLY A 369 -23.77 -6.71 -0.61
N MET A 370 -24.80 -6.39 -1.38
CA MET A 370 -25.18 -7.12 -2.57
C MET A 370 -25.98 -6.26 -3.55
N ASP A 371 -25.92 -6.59 -4.84
CA ASP A 371 -26.72 -5.98 -5.89
C ASP A 371 -26.74 -6.86 -7.15
N TRP A 372 -27.66 -6.58 -8.07
CA TRP A 372 -27.88 -7.41 -9.27
C TRP A 372 -27.14 -6.88 -10.50
N LEU A 373 -26.58 -7.80 -11.28
CA LEU A 373 -26.21 -7.55 -12.68
C LEU A 373 -27.45 -7.64 -13.57
N SER A 374 -27.41 -6.98 -14.73
CA SER A 374 -28.51 -6.96 -15.70
C SER A 374 -28.86 -8.35 -16.26
N ASN A 375 -27.91 -9.28 -16.21
CA ASN A 375 -28.08 -10.67 -16.63
C ASN A 375 -28.78 -11.56 -15.57
N GLY A 376 -29.09 -11.03 -14.38
CA GLY A 376 -29.73 -11.77 -13.29
C GLY A 376 -28.77 -12.48 -12.34
N ASP A 377 -27.44 -12.35 -12.53
CA ASP A 377 -26.47 -12.81 -11.54
C ASP A 377 -26.41 -11.84 -10.35
N LEU A 378 -26.18 -12.37 -9.14
CA LEU A 378 -26.08 -11.58 -7.91
C LEU A 378 -24.60 -11.30 -7.60
N VAL A 379 -24.25 -10.05 -7.35
CA VAL A 379 -22.92 -9.67 -6.85
C VAL A 379 -23.00 -9.48 -5.35
N ILE A 380 -22.05 -10.06 -4.61
CA ILE A 380 -21.96 -9.92 -3.15
C ILE A 380 -20.54 -9.53 -2.75
N CYS A 381 -20.39 -8.66 -1.76
CA CYS A 381 -19.10 -8.40 -1.11
C CYS A 381 -19.11 -8.95 0.32
N THR A 382 -17.96 -9.41 0.78
CA THR A 382 -17.78 -9.98 2.11
C THR A 382 -16.91 -9.06 2.96
N TRP A 383 -17.13 -9.09 4.28
CA TRP A 383 -16.38 -8.31 5.25
C TRP A 383 -14.87 -8.65 5.26
N PRO A 384 -14.39 -9.89 5.02
CA PRO A 384 -12.95 -10.16 4.89
C PRO A 384 -12.29 -9.57 3.64
N GLY A 385 -13.07 -9.07 2.66
CA GLY A 385 -12.54 -8.31 1.53
C GLY A 385 -12.62 -9.01 0.18
N GLU A 386 -13.56 -9.93 -0.01
CA GLU A 386 -13.84 -10.59 -1.29
C GLU A 386 -15.11 -10.04 -1.94
N VAL A 387 -15.20 -10.22 -3.27
CA VAL A 387 -16.43 -10.03 -4.04
C VAL A 387 -16.67 -11.31 -4.83
N TYR A 388 -17.91 -11.80 -4.81
CA TYR A 388 -18.34 -12.96 -5.56
C TYR A 388 -19.47 -12.58 -6.52
N VAL A 389 -19.45 -13.17 -7.70
CA VAL A 389 -20.61 -13.23 -8.60
C VAL A 389 -21.26 -14.59 -8.39
N VAL A 390 -22.48 -14.59 -7.86
CA VAL A 390 -23.34 -15.75 -7.70
C VAL A 390 -24.15 -15.92 -8.98
N GLN A 391 -23.75 -16.89 -9.78
CA GLN A 391 -24.33 -17.16 -11.08
C GLN A 391 -25.64 -17.94 -10.92
N ASN A 392 -26.60 -17.72 -11.83
CA ASN A 392 -27.93 -18.36 -11.80
C ASN A 392 -28.74 -18.06 -10.51
N ALA A 393 -28.50 -16.92 -9.88
CA ALA A 393 -29.10 -16.59 -8.59
C ALA A 393 -30.64 -16.40 -8.64
N GLN A 394 -31.23 -16.18 -9.81
CA GLN A 394 -32.69 -16.12 -9.99
C GLN A 394 -33.31 -17.46 -10.43
N GLY A 395 -32.49 -18.50 -10.62
CA GLY A 395 -32.94 -19.85 -10.95
C GLY A 395 -33.20 -20.70 -9.72
N ALA A 396 -33.20 -22.02 -9.90
CA ALA A 396 -33.21 -22.95 -8.78
C ALA A 396 -31.95 -22.76 -7.90
N VAL A 397 -32.13 -22.71 -6.58
CA VAL A 397 -31.03 -22.42 -5.61
C VAL A 397 -29.86 -23.39 -5.74
N GLU A 398 -30.10 -24.63 -6.17
CA GLU A 398 -29.07 -25.65 -6.39
C GLU A 398 -28.19 -25.37 -7.62
N GLY A 399 -28.69 -24.58 -8.56
CA GLY A 399 -27.96 -24.14 -9.74
C GLY A 399 -27.02 -22.97 -9.48
N ALA A 400 -27.05 -22.40 -8.27
CA ALA A 400 -26.22 -21.27 -7.91
C ALA A 400 -24.75 -21.66 -7.80
N ALA A 401 -23.88 -20.89 -8.47
CA ALA A 401 -22.44 -21.09 -8.44
C ALA A 401 -21.72 -19.79 -8.07
N TYR A 402 -20.78 -19.87 -7.13
CA TYR A 402 -20.07 -18.71 -6.59
C TYR A 402 -18.74 -18.57 -7.30
N ARG A 403 -18.57 -17.56 -8.15
CA ARG A 403 -17.29 -17.22 -8.74
C ARG A 403 -16.69 -16.04 -8.00
N ARG A 404 -15.49 -16.21 -7.44
CA ARG A 404 -14.77 -15.09 -6.82
C ARG A 404 -14.39 -14.09 -7.91
N PHE A 405 -14.91 -12.89 -7.84
CA PHE A 405 -14.66 -11.83 -8.82
C PHE A 405 -13.54 -10.90 -8.37
N ALA A 406 -13.41 -10.61 -7.07
CA ALA A 406 -12.33 -9.78 -6.56
C ALA A 406 -11.93 -10.20 -5.15
N ARG A 407 -10.76 -9.75 -4.70
CA ARG A 407 -10.24 -10.02 -3.36
C ARG A 407 -9.20 -9.00 -2.91
N GLY A 408 -8.94 -8.95 -1.60
CA GLY A 408 -7.92 -8.07 -1.04
C GLY A 408 -8.42 -6.69 -0.63
N LEU A 409 -9.74 -6.45 -0.66
CA LEU A 409 -10.34 -5.19 -0.21
C LEU A 409 -10.28 -5.04 1.32
N ASN A 410 -10.43 -3.82 1.81
CA ASN A 410 -10.37 -3.45 3.23
C ASN A 410 -11.76 -3.33 3.82
N GLU A 411 -12.26 -4.44 4.35
CA GLU A 411 -13.55 -4.51 5.04
C GLU A 411 -14.71 -3.84 4.29
N PRO A 412 -15.09 -4.34 3.09
CA PRO A 412 -16.27 -3.89 2.37
C PRO A 412 -17.54 -4.01 3.21
N LEU A 413 -18.31 -2.93 3.29
CA LEU A 413 -19.62 -2.89 3.97
C LEU A 413 -20.72 -2.33 3.05
N GLY A 414 -20.52 -2.53 1.75
CA GLY A 414 -21.57 -2.54 0.77
C GLY A 414 -21.05 -2.37 -0.67
N LEU A 415 -21.94 -2.59 -1.63
CA LEU A 415 -21.65 -2.47 -3.05
C LEU A 415 -22.89 -2.01 -3.82
N LYS A 416 -22.68 -1.47 -5.01
CA LYS A 416 -23.72 -1.14 -5.98
C LYS A 416 -23.27 -1.50 -7.39
N VAL A 417 -24.19 -2.03 -8.18
CA VAL A 417 -24.04 -2.21 -9.63
C VAL A 417 -24.71 -1.04 -10.33
N VAL A 418 -23.95 -0.32 -11.17
CA VAL A 418 -24.46 0.78 -12.01
C VAL A 418 -24.00 0.55 -13.44
N HIS A 419 -24.94 0.31 -14.35
CA HIS A 419 -24.65 -0.06 -15.75
C HIS A 419 -23.68 -1.27 -15.84
N ASP A 420 -23.95 -2.34 -15.08
CA ASP A 420 -23.11 -3.55 -14.96
C ASP A 420 -21.67 -3.31 -14.49
N ARG A 421 -21.38 -2.13 -13.95
CA ARG A 421 -20.11 -1.84 -13.28
C ARG A 421 -20.28 -1.99 -11.78
N ILE A 422 -19.37 -2.73 -11.16
CA ILE A 422 -19.41 -3.04 -9.73
C ILE A 422 -18.60 -1.99 -8.97
N TYR A 423 -19.26 -1.27 -8.07
CA TYR A 423 -18.67 -0.30 -7.16
C TYR A 423 -18.77 -0.81 -5.73
N VAL A 424 -17.68 -0.79 -4.98
CA VAL A 424 -17.60 -1.35 -3.63
C VAL A 424 -17.16 -0.26 -2.66
N ALA A 425 -17.94 -0.06 -1.60
CA ALA A 425 -17.55 0.78 -0.47
C ALA A 425 -16.69 -0.04 0.48
N GLN A 426 -15.41 0.28 0.55
CA GLN A 426 -14.49 -0.24 1.56
C GLN A 426 -14.07 0.88 2.50
N LYS A 427 -13.47 0.55 3.66
CA LYS A 427 -13.15 1.54 4.71
C LYS A 427 -12.33 2.72 4.19
N CYS A 428 -11.40 2.46 3.28
CA CYS A 428 -10.50 3.49 2.76
C CYS A 428 -11.01 4.17 1.48
N GLU A 429 -11.85 3.56 0.65
CA GLU A 429 -12.18 4.15 -0.65
C GLU A 429 -13.45 3.55 -1.26
N LEU A 430 -14.00 4.25 -2.25
CA LEU A 430 -14.97 3.72 -3.20
C LEU A 430 -14.19 3.16 -4.37
N THR A 431 -14.32 1.85 -4.61
CA THR A 431 -13.55 1.16 -5.65
C THR A 431 -14.45 0.65 -6.75
N ARG A 432 -14.10 0.93 -8.01
CA ARG A 432 -14.69 0.26 -9.16
C ARG A 432 -13.85 -0.96 -9.53
N LEU A 433 -14.52 -2.09 -9.73
CA LEU A 433 -13.89 -3.35 -10.11
C LEU A 433 -14.17 -3.63 -11.59
N THR A 434 -13.12 -3.90 -12.35
CA THR A 434 -13.21 -4.20 -13.78
C THR A 434 -12.39 -5.45 -14.10
N ASP A 435 -13.03 -6.39 -14.81
CA ASP A 435 -12.35 -7.48 -15.52
C ASP A 435 -12.05 -6.98 -16.94
N THR A 436 -10.79 -6.60 -17.17
CA THR A 436 -10.35 -5.99 -18.43
C THR A 436 -9.95 -7.03 -19.46
N ASP A 437 -9.64 -8.27 -19.06
CA ASP A 437 -9.21 -9.35 -19.94
C ASP A 437 -10.31 -10.40 -20.23
N GLY A 438 -11.43 -10.33 -19.52
CA GLY A 438 -12.61 -11.17 -19.68
C GLY A 438 -12.45 -12.58 -19.10
N ASN A 439 -11.54 -12.79 -18.16
CA ASN A 439 -11.29 -14.11 -17.55
C ASN A 439 -12.27 -14.47 -16.42
N GLY A 440 -13.10 -13.52 -15.98
CA GLY A 440 -14.06 -13.65 -14.90
C GLY A 440 -13.56 -13.23 -13.51
N GLU A 441 -12.41 -12.57 -13.39
CA GLU A 441 -11.88 -11.95 -12.16
C GLU A 441 -11.45 -10.52 -12.48
N ALA A 442 -11.78 -9.60 -11.59
CA ALA A 442 -11.36 -8.21 -11.70
C ALA A 442 -9.83 -8.13 -11.60
N ASP A 443 -9.22 -7.60 -12.65
CA ASP A 443 -7.79 -7.30 -12.70
C ASP A 443 -7.49 -5.80 -12.55
N LEU A 444 -8.53 -4.96 -12.48
CA LEU A 444 -8.41 -3.52 -12.31
C LEU A 444 -9.32 -3.04 -11.16
N TYR A 445 -8.71 -2.40 -10.17
CA TYR A 445 -9.31 -1.88 -8.94
C TYR A 445 -9.11 -0.36 -8.90
N GLU A 446 -10.05 0.39 -9.45
CA GLU A 446 -9.95 1.85 -9.60
C GLU A 446 -10.48 2.57 -8.35
N ALA A 447 -9.69 3.47 -7.79
CA ALA A 447 -10.08 4.31 -6.66
C ALA A 447 -10.92 5.51 -7.16
N ILE A 448 -12.24 5.36 -7.15
CA ILE A 448 -13.17 6.40 -7.61
C ILE A 448 -13.14 7.61 -6.67
N ASN A 449 -13.18 7.38 -5.36
CA ASN A 449 -13.01 8.43 -4.37
C ASN A 449 -12.39 7.86 -3.09
N ALA A 450 -11.51 8.64 -2.46
CA ALA A 450 -10.83 8.27 -1.23
C ALA A 450 -10.60 9.48 -0.31
N ASP A 451 -11.41 10.53 -0.46
CA ASP A 451 -11.13 11.86 0.12
C ASP A 451 -11.47 11.97 1.60
N TRP A 452 -12.19 10.99 2.16
CA TRP A 452 -12.46 10.97 3.59
C TRP A 452 -11.26 10.51 4.42
N GLY A 453 -11.20 10.99 5.66
CA GLY A 453 -10.21 10.52 6.63
C GLY A 453 -10.38 9.02 6.94
N PHE A 454 -9.30 8.27 7.00
CA PHE A 454 -9.33 6.92 7.58
C PHE A 454 -8.14 6.78 8.51
N THR A 455 -8.40 6.59 9.81
CA THR A 455 -7.34 6.54 10.83
C THR A 455 -6.98 5.11 11.23
N GLY A 456 -7.49 4.09 10.53
CA GLY A 456 -7.26 2.70 10.92
C GLY A 456 -7.90 2.36 12.26
N ASN A 457 -8.94 3.09 12.68
CA ASN A 457 -9.78 2.71 13.81
C ASN A 457 -10.77 1.62 13.37
N TYR A 458 -11.04 0.66 14.23
CA TYR A 458 -12.05 -0.38 14.00
C TYR A 458 -13.44 0.21 13.70
N HIS A 459 -13.88 1.19 14.47
CA HIS A 459 -15.19 1.85 14.35
C HIS A 459 -15.28 2.86 13.20
N SER A 460 -14.24 3.02 12.38
CA SER A 460 -14.32 3.81 11.15
C SER A 460 -14.89 2.98 10.01
N TYR A 461 -16.22 2.98 9.87
CA TYR A 461 -16.92 2.29 8.80
C TYR A 461 -17.31 3.22 7.67
N THR A 462 -17.32 2.66 6.46
CA THR A 462 -17.88 3.26 5.25
C THR A 462 -18.98 2.34 4.76
N PHE A 463 -20.23 2.78 4.90
CA PHE A 463 -21.41 2.03 4.44
C PHE A 463 -21.94 2.59 3.11
N GLY A 464 -22.75 1.79 2.42
CA GLY A 464 -23.29 2.11 1.10
C GLY A 464 -22.49 1.39 -0.01
N PRO A 465 -22.43 1.92 -1.24
CA PRO A 465 -23.03 3.17 -1.68
C PRO A 465 -24.54 3.03 -1.96
N VAL A 466 -25.27 4.11 -1.78
CA VAL A 466 -26.58 4.34 -2.43
C VAL A 466 -26.35 5.25 -3.63
N VAL A 467 -27.10 5.06 -4.69
CA VAL A 467 -26.97 5.84 -5.93
C VAL A 467 -28.31 6.45 -6.28
N ASP A 468 -28.33 7.74 -6.60
CA ASP A 468 -29.53 8.45 -7.01
C ASP A 468 -29.77 8.37 -8.54
N PRO A 469 -30.90 8.88 -9.07
CA PRO A 469 -31.18 8.87 -10.51
C PRO A 469 -30.19 9.64 -11.38
N ASN A 470 -29.37 10.54 -10.82
CA ASN A 470 -28.32 11.24 -11.55
C ASN A 470 -27.02 10.43 -11.62
N ASN A 471 -26.98 9.27 -10.97
CA ASN A 471 -25.80 8.43 -10.73
C ASN A 471 -24.79 9.05 -9.76
N ASP A 472 -25.24 9.92 -8.85
CA ASP A 472 -24.40 10.40 -7.76
C ASP A 472 -24.32 9.34 -6.64
N PHE A 473 -23.11 9.11 -6.12
CA PHE A 473 -22.83 8.11 -5.10
C PHE A 473 -22.86 8.72 -3.70
N TYR A 474 -23.65 8.12 -2.81
CA TYR A 474 -23.76 8.52 -1.41
C TYR A 474 -23.17 7.42 -0.53
N LEU A 475 -22.17 7.80 0.28
CA LEU A 475 -21.50 6.94 1.25
C LEU A 475 -21.78 7.46 2.66
N PHE A 476 -21.99 6.54 3.59
CA PHE A 476 -22.29 6.89 4.98
C PHE A 476 -21.09 6.53 5.85
N LEU A 477 -20.43 7.57 6.37
CA LEU A 477 -19.23 7.45 7.17
C LEU A 477 -19.60 7.47 8.66
N THR A 478 -19.12 6.51 9.45
CA THR A 478 -19.40 6.44 10.89
C THR A 478 -18.13 6.18 11.69
N GLY A 479 -18.12 6.64 12.95
CA GLY A 479 -17.04 6.40 13.91
C GLY A 479 -15.64 6.79 13.43
N GLN A 480 -15.56 7.76 12.51
CA GLN A 480 -14.30 8.36 12.14
C GLN A 480 -13.88 9.36 13.22
N HIS A 481 -12.80 9.05 13.94
CA HIS A 481 -11.97 10.07 14.59
C HIS A 481 -11.14 10.85 13.53
N GLY A 482 -11.72 11.05 12.35
CA GLY A 482 -11.06 11.63 11.19
C GLY A 482 -11.02 13.15 11.28
N ARG A 483 -9.91 13.73 10.85
CA ARG A 483 -9.91 15.11 10.35
C ARG A 483 -10.72 15.06 9.04
N TRP A 484 -11.76 15.88 8.98
CA TRP A 484 -12.57 16.11 7.79
C TRP A 484 -11.90 17.14 6.90
#